data_AF-A0A5P9B8B4-F1
#
_entry.id   AF-A0A5P9B8B4-F1
#
_cell.length_a   1.000
_cell.length_b   1.000
_cell.length_c   1.000
_cell.angle_alpha   90.00
_cell.angle_beta   90.00
_cell.angle_gamma   90.00
#
_symmetry.space_group_name_H-M   'P 1'
#
loop_
_entity.id
_entity.type
_entity.pdbx_description
1 polymer ?
#
loop_
_entity_poly.entity_id
_entity_poly.type
_entity_poly.pdbx_seq_one_letter_code
_entity_poly.pdbx_strand_id
1 'polypeptide(L)' 'MKKVIQFFKKNKTSIAVAVAASSVSAVSNAAIDVSAATTAITTDGSAAIGSVGQALIGLAGLAVVYKWIKGAIFG' A
#
# COMPACT_ATOMS: atom_id res chain seq x y z
N MET A 1 -36.39 11.85 34.32
CA MET A 1 -35.58 12.95 33.73
C MET A 1 -34.60 13.59 34.71
N LYS A 2 -35.01 14.00 35.93
CA LYS A 2 -34.10 14.63 36.92
C LYS A 2 -32.86 13.79 37.29
N LYS A 3 -32.99 12.46 37.39
CA LYS A 3 -31.86 11.53 37.68
C LYS A 3 -30.81 11.49 36.56
N VAL A 4 -31.24 11.57 35.30
CA VAL A 4 -30.34 11.57 34.13
C VAL A 4 -29.53 12.86 34.08
N ILE A 5 -30.17 14.01 34.32
CA ILE A 5 -29.51 15.33 34.36
C ILE A 5 -28.47 15.39 35.50
N GLN A 6 -28.79 14.81 36.66
CA GLN A 6 -27.85 14.69 37.79
C GLN A 6 -26.65 13.79 37.44
N PHE A 7 -26.87 12.70 36.70
CA PHE A 7 -25.80 11.81 36.22
C PHE A 7 -24.84 12.53 35.27
N PHE A 8 -25.35 13.24 34.25
CA PHE A 8 -24.53 14.09 33.38
C PHE A 8 -23.76 15.16 34.17
N LYS A 9 -24.40 15.76 35.19
CA LYS A 9 -23.78 16.81 36.01
C LYS A 9 -22.67 16.29 36.93
N LYS A 10 -22.81 15.07 37.45
CA LYS A 10 -21.81 14.40 38.31
C LYS A 10 -20.63 13.86 37.50
N ASN A 11 -20.87 13.41 36.26
CA ASN A 11 -19.88 12.73 35.42
C ASN A 11 -19.40 13.58 34.24
N LYS A 12 -19.53 14.92 34.30
CA LYS A 12 -19.22 15.85 33.20
C LYS A 12 -17.84 15.64 32.58
N THR A 13 -16.82 15.44 33.41
CA THR A 13 -15.43 15.25 32.98
C THR A 13 -15.26 13.94 32.23
N SER A 14 -15.81 12.84 32.73
CA SER A 14 -15.77 11.53 32.06
C SER A 14 -16.50 11.54 30.72
N ILE A 15 -17.62 12.26 30.63
CA ILE A 15 -18.40 12.37 29.40
C ILE A 15 -17.66 13.24 28.38
N ALA A 16 -17.04 14.35 28.80
CA ALA A 16 -16.20 15.18 27.94
C ALA A 16 -15.00 14.40 27.39
N VAL A 17 -14.36 13.57 28.22
CA VAL A 17 -13.27 12.68 27.80
C VAL A 17 -13.77 11.62 26.80
N ALA A 18 -14.94 11.03 27.03
CA ALA A 18 -15.52 10.05 26.11
C ALA A 18 -15.83 10.65 24.73
N VAL A 19 -16.34 11.88 24.69
CA VAL A 19 -16.61 12.63 23.44
C VAL A 19 -15.32 13.06 22.75
N ALA A 20 -14.30 13.49 23.50
CA ALA A 20 -12.99 13.80 22.94
C ALA A 20 -12.31 12.54 22.38
N ALA A 21 -12.36 11.43 23.11
CA ALA A 21 -11.82 10.15 22.66
C ALA A 21 -12.52 9.65 21.39
N SER A 22 -13.86 9.74 21.30
CA SER A 22 -14.59 9.35 20.10
C SER A 22 -14.28 10.25 18.90
N SER A 23 -14.01 11.53 19.12
CA SER A 23 -13.56 12.44 18.05
C SER A 23 -12.16 12.11 17.53
N VAL A 24 -11.24 11.69 18.40
CA VAL A 24 -9.89 11.24 17.99
C VAL A 24 -9.97 9.90 17.24
N SER A 25 -10.82 8.97 17.68
CA SER A 25 -11.09 7.73 16.96
C SER A 25 -11.70 7.98 15.57
N ALA A 26 -12.54 9.01 15.41
CA ALA A 26 -13.08 9.39 14.10
C ALA A 26 -12.00 9.89 13.13
N VAL A 27 -10.92 10.53 13.63
CA VAL A 27 -9.77 10.94 12.80
C VAL A 27 -8.95 9.72 12.35
N SER A 28 -8.83 8.68 13.19
CA SER A 28 -8.19 7.41 12.82
C SER A 28 -8.96 6.62 11.75
N ASN A 29 -10.24 6.96 11.53
CA ASN A 29 -11.10 6.41 10.47
C ASN A 29 -11.32 7.38 9.30
N ALA A 30 -10.67 8.55 9.27
CA ALA A 30 -10.61 9.34 8.05
C ALA A 30 -9.86 8.51 7.00
N ALA A 31 -10.49 8.29 5.84
CA ALA A 31 -9.93 7.48 4.76
C ALA A 31 -8.50 7.96 4.47
N ILE A 32 -7.51 7.15 4.84
CA ILE A 32 -6.12 7.41 4.47
C ILE A 32 -6.08 7.28 2.95
N ASP A 33 -5.89 8.39 2.25
CA ASP A 33 -5.80 8.37 0.79
C ASP A 33 -4.49 7.70 0.37
N VAL A 34 -4.58 6.43 -0.02
CA VAL A 34 -3.46 5.63 -0.53
C VAL A 34 -3.34 5.76 -2.06
N SER A 35 -4.26 6.46 -2.74
CA SER A 35 -4.30 6.49 -4.22
C SER A 35 -3.00 6.99 -4.83
N ALA A 36 -2.39 8.01 -4.24
CA ALA A 36 -1.09 8.53 -4.70
C ALA A 36 0.04 7.50 -4.55
N ALA A 37 0.09 6.79 -3.41
CA ALA A 37 1.08 5.74 -3.17
C ALA A 37 0.85 4.54 -4.09
N THR A 38 -0.40 4.12 -4.30
CA THR A 38 -0.76 3.05 -5.23
C THR A 38 -0.38 3.42 -6.66
N THR A 39 -0.63 4.66 -7.09
CA THR A 39 -0.28 5.14 -8.43
C THR A 39 1.23 5.09 -8.67
N ALA A 40 2.04 5.54 -7.70
CA ALA A 40 3.49 5.48 -7.78
C ALA A 40 4.01 4.03 -7.86
N ILE A 41 3.50 3.13 -7.00
CA ILE A 41 3.89 1.72 -7.00
C ILE A 41 3.51 1.04 -8.33
N THR A 42 2.28 1.23 -8.79
CA THR A 42 1.78 0.54 -9.98
C THR A 42 2.38 1.10 -11.26
N THR A 43 2.55 2.41 -11.39
CA THR A 43 3.02 3.02 -12.65
C THR A 43 4.54 2.95 -12.74
N ASP A 44 5.24 3.58 -11.79
CA ASP A 44 6.70 3.71 -11.85
C ASP A 44 7.38 2.38 -11.49
N GLY A 45 6.85 1.68 -10.48
CA GLY A 45 7.36 0.38 -10.07
C GLY A 45 7.22 -0.69 -11.16
N SER A 46 6.07 -0.77 -11.83
CA SER A 46 5.88 -1.78 -12.89
C SER A 46 6.68 -1.46 -14.15
N ALA A 47 6.86 -0.18 -14.49
CA ALA A 47 7.73 0.22 -15.60
C ALA A 47 9.20 -0.17 -15.34
N ALA A 48 9.69 0.07 -14.12
CA ALA A 48 11.03 -0.33 -13.71
C ALA A 48 11.21 -1.86 -13.78
N ILE A 49 10.29 -2.64 -13.20
CA ILE A 49 10.33 -4.11 -13.24
C ILE A 49 10.28 -4.63 -14.68
N GLY A 50 9.41 -4.05 -15.51
CA GLY A 50 9.30 -4.43 -16.93
C GLY A 50 10.60 -4.21 -17.70
N SER A 51 11.26 -3.08 -17.50
CA SER A 51 12.53 -2.77 -18.17
C SER A 51 13.65 -3.76 -17.80
N VAL A 52 13.77 -4.09 -16.51
CA VAL A 52 14.75 -5.07 -16.02
C VAL A 52 14.42 -6.47 -16.54
N GLY A 53 13.15 -6.86 -16.52
CA GLY A 53 12.68 -8.14 -17.05
C GLY A 53 13.03 -8.31 -18.53
N GLN A 54 12.81 -7.28 -19.35
CA GLN A 54 13.17 -7.31 -20.77
C GLN A 54 14.68 -7.41 -20.99
N ALA A 55 15.49 -6.73 -20.18
CA ALA A 55 16.95 -6.87 -20.24
C ALA A 55 17.41 -8.30 -19.94
N LEU A 56 16.81 -8.94 -18.93
CA LEU A 56 17.10 -10.34 -18.58
C LEU A 56 16.68 -11.33 -19.67
N ILE A 57 15.49 -11.14 -20.25
CA ILE A 57 14.99 -11.95 -21.37
C ILE A 57 15.91 -11.78 -22.59
N GLY A 58 16.36 -10.56 -22.88
CA GLY A 58 17.31 -10.28 -23.96
C GLY A 58 18.62 -11.06 -23.81
N LEU A 59 19.20 -11.05 -22.60
CA LEU A 59 20.41 -11.82 -22.30
C LEU A 59 20.19 -13.33 -22.44
N ALA A 60 19.06 -13.84 -21.96
CA ALA A 60 18.69 -15.24 -22.08
C ALA A 60 18.51 -15.67 -23.55
N GLY A 61 17.88 -14.83 -24.37
CA GLY A 61 17.73 -15.06 -25.81
C GLY A 61 19.08 -15.20 -26.51
N LEU A 62 20.03 -14.29 -26.24
CA LEU A 62 21.38 -14.36 -26.78
C LEU A 62 22.11 -15.65 -26.38
N ALA A 63 21.99 -16.06 -25.12
CA ALA A 63 22.61 -17.29 -24.62
C ALA A 63 22.07 -18.54 -25.33
N VAL A 64 20.76 -18.59 -25.59
CA VAL A 64 20.12 -19.70 -26.31
C VAL A 64 20.58 -19.73 -27.77
N VAL A 65 20.62 -18.59 -28.47
CA VAL A 65 21.10 -18.51 -29.86
C VAL A 65 22.55 -19.00 -29.95
N TYR A 66 23.42 -18.55 -29.04
CA TYR A 66 24.81 -19.01 -29.00
C TYR A 66 24.93 -20.53 -28.80
N LYS A 67 24.07 -21.12 -27.95
CA LYS A 67 24.02 -22.57 -27.77
C LYS A 67 23.66 -23.29 -29.07
N TRP A 68 22.64 -22.83 -29.79
CA TRP A 68 22.21 -23.44 -31.06
C TRP A 68 23.29 -23.35 -32.14
N ILE A 69 23.97 -22.21 -32.26
CA ILE A 69 25.05 -22.02 -33.23
C ILE A 69 26.20 -23.00 -32.95
N LYS A 70 26.64 -23.12 -31.70
CA LYS A 70 27.67 -24.10 -31.36
C LYS A 70 27.23 -25.53 -31.59
N GLY A 71 25.97 -25.86 -31.28
CA GLY A 71 25.41 -27.18 -31.55
C GLY A 71 25.36 -27.51 -33.04
N ALA A 72 25.16 -26.52 -33.91
CA ALA A 72 25.15 -26.72 -35.36
C ALA A 72 26.56 -26.85 -35.99
N ILE A 73 27.59 -26.29 -35.34
CA ILE A 73 28.99 -26.32 -35.83
C ILE A 73 29.76 -27.53 -35.29
N PHE A 74 29.49 -27.94 -34.05
CA PHE A 74 30.24 -28.99 -33.35
C PHE A 74 29.39 -30.22 -33.00
N GLY A 75 28.16 -30.28 -33.49
CA GLY A 75 27.27 -31.45 -33.40
C GLY A 75 27.45 -32.42 -34.57
#